data_AF-A0A9D1UQ77-F1
#
_entry.id   AF-A0A9D1UQ77-F1
#
_cell.length_a   1.000
_cell.length_b   1.000
_cell.length_c   1.000
_cell.angle_alpha   90.00
_cell.angle_beta   90.00
_cell.angle_gamma   90.00
#
_symmetry.space_group_name_H-M   'P 1'
#
loop_
_entity.id
_entity.type
_entity.pdbx_description
1 polymer ?
#
loop_
_entity_poly.entity_id
_entity_poly.type
_entity_poly.pdbx_seq_one_letter_code
_entity_poly.pdbx_strand_id
1 'polypeptide(L)' 'MEQYYKVGVIGCTGMVGQRFVTLMENHPWFKLTAVAASPRSAGKTYAQAVEGRWAMDTPIPEEAKDLVVLNA' A
#
# COMPACT_ATOMS: atom_id res chain seq x y z
N MET A 1 19.23 -16.81 -6.25
CA MET A 1 18.30 -16.29 -5.24
C MET A 1 17.94 -14.89 -5.68
N GLU A 2 16.71 -14.65 -6.14
CA GLU A 2 16.24 -13.28 -6.35
C GLU A 2 16.06 -12.63 -4.98
N GLN A 3 16.89 -11.62 -4.70
CA GLN A 3 16.88 -10.92 -3.41
C GLN A 3 16.04 -9.66 -3.57
N TYR A 4 14.82 -9.69 -3.04
CA TYR A 4 13.94 -8.52 -3.00
C TYR A 4 14.26 -7.64 -1.79
N TYR A 5 14.15 -6.32 -1.99
CA TYR A 5 14.17 -5.33 -0.93
C TYR A 5 12.76 -5.16 -0.38
N LYS A 6 12.60 -5.44 0.93
CA LYS A 6 11.36 -5.21 1.65
C LYS A 6 11.19 -3.72 1.86
N VAL A 7 10.08 -3.17 1.40
CA VAL A 7 9.78 -1.74 1.50
C VAL A 7 8.43 -1.50 2.16
N GLY A 8 8.24 -0.28 2.63
CA GLY A 8 6.94 0.19 3.11
C GLY A 8 6.61 1.59 2.63
N VAL A 9 5.32 1.91 2.60
CA VAL A 9 4.81 3.22 2.17
C VAL A 9 4.12 3.90 3.34
N ILE A 10 4.64 5.05 3.78
CA ILE A 10 4.03 5.93 4.78
C ILE A 10 3.18 6.98 4.06
N GLY A 11 1.97 7.24 4.57
CA GLY A 11 0.99 8.07 3.87
C GLY A 11 0.30 7.32 2.73
N CYS A 12 0.21 5.98 2.84
CA CYS A 12 -0.25 5.09 1.77
C CYS A 12 -1.68 5.41 1.26
N THR A 13 -2.54 6.01 2.07
CA THR A 13 -3.93 6.31 1.68
C THR A 13 -4.09 7.58 0.84
N GLY A 14 -3.09 8.47 0.79
CA GLY A 14 -3.14 9.69 -0.03
C GLY A 14 -2.84 9.41 -1.51
N MET A 15 -3.12 10.36 -2.41
CA MET A 15 -2.94 10.17 -3.86
C MET A 15 -1.52 9.69 -4.24
N VAL A 16 -0.48 10.29 -3.65
CA VAL A 16 0.92 9.89 -3.88
C VAL A 16 1.20 8.50 -3.32
N GLY A 17 0.70 8.20 -2.12
CA GLY A 17 0.86 6.89 -1.49
C GLY A 17 0.20 5.77 -2.30
N GLN A 18 -1.02 6.00 -2.79
CA GLN A 18 -1.72 5.07 -3.67
C GLN A 18 -0.94 4.84 -4.96
N ARG A 19 -0.36 5.89 -5.55
CA ARG A 19 0.50 5.75 -6.73
C ARG A 19 1.74 4.90 -6.44
N PHE A 20 2.41 5.12 -5.32
CA PHE A 20 3.54 4.27 -4.93
C PHE A 20 3.13 2.81 -4.76
N VAL A 21 1.99 2.54 -4.11
CA VAL A 21 1.47 1.18 -3.96
C VAL A 21 1.23 0.53 -5.33
N THR A 22 0.65 1.25 -6.31
CA THR A 22 0.48 0.70 -7.68
C THR A 22 1.81 0.43 -8.39
N LEU A 23 2.85 1.23 -8.14
CA LEU A 23 4.16 1.03 -8.76
C LEU A 23 4.95 -0.14 -8.14
N MET A 24 4.57 -0.60 -6.94
CA MET A 24 5.20 -1.77 -6.32
C MET A 24 4.68 -3.09 -6.89
N GLU A 25 3.50 -3.08 -7.53
CA GLU A 25 2.91 -4.28 -8.10
C GLU A 25 3.85 -4.93 -9.13
N ASN A 26 4.26 -6.17 -8.85
CA ASN A 26 5.21 -6.94 -9.67
C ASN A 26 6.58 -6.25 -9.87
N HIS A 27 7.01 -5.39 -8.94
CA HIS A 27 8.29 -4.69 -9.07
C HIS A 27 9.49 -5.66 -9.01
N PRO A 28 10.48 -5.56 -9.91
CA PRO A 28 11.56 -6.56 -10.03
C PRO A 28 12.47 -6.64 -8.80
N TRP A 29 12.49 -5.59 -7.98
CA TRP A 29 13.38 -5.49 -6.82
C TRP A 29 12.66 -5.20 -5.51
N PHE A 30 11.43 -4.68 -5.54
CA PHE A 30 10.76 -4.17 -4.35
C PHE A 30 9.58 -5.04 -4.03
N LYS A 31 9.48 -5.46 -2.77
CA LYS A 31 8.32 -6.16 -2.25
C LYS A 31 7.68 -5.29 -1.19
N LEU A 32 6.46 -4.83 -1.46
CA LEU A 32 5.69 -4.08 -0.48
C LEU A 32 5.33 -5.01 0.69
N THR A 33 5.76 -4.64 1.89
CA THR A 33 5.57 -5.48 3.10
C THR A 33 4.92 -4.74 4.25
N ALA A 34 4.90 -3.41 4.20
CA ALA A 34 4.28 -2.58 5.22
C ALA A 34 3.62 -1.34 4.59
N VAL A 35 2.49 -0.94 5.14
CA VAL A 35 1.81 0.30 4.76
C VAL A 35 1.41 1.01 6.04
N ALA A 36 1.58 2.33 6.10
CA ALA A 36 1.26 3.12 7.28
C ALA A 36 0.55 4.42 6.88
N ALA A 37 -0.39 4.86 7.71
CA ALA A 37 -1.14 6.09 7.51
C ALA A 37 -1.66 6.65 8.84
N SER A 38 -2.60 7.59 8.77
CA SER A 38 -3.19 8.23 9.95
C SER A 38 -3.80 7.23 10.95
N PRO A 39 -3.93 7.60 12.24
CA PRO A 39 -4.57 6.76 13.26
C PRO A 39 -5.98 6.27 12.89
N ARG A 40 -6.75 7.04 12.10
CA ARG A 40 -8.09 6.65 11.62
C ARG A 40 -8.07 5.46 10.66
N SER A 41 -6.97 5.29 9.93
CA SER A 41 -6.77 4.21 8.96
C SER A 41 -6.11 3.00 9.59
N ALA A 42 -5.35 3.18 10.68
CA ALA A 42 -4.62 2.12 11.34
C ALA A 42 -5.55 0.98 11.81
N GLY A 43 -5.07 -0.27 11.66
CA GLY A 43 -5.81 -1.48 12.02
C GLY A 43 -6.82 -1.96 10.97
N LYS A 44 -7.08 -1.19 9.92
CA LYS A 44 -7.89 -1.61 8.76
C LYS A 44 -7.00 -2.31 7.74
N THR A 45 -7.58 -3.17 6.90
CA THR A 45 -6.90 -3.60 5.68
C THR A 45 -6.71 -2.39 4.76
N TYR A 46 -5.69 -2.42 3.91
CA TYR A 46 -5.43 -1.33 2.99
C TYR A 46 -6.64 -1.05 2.09
N ALA A 47 -7.31 -2.10 1.60
CA ALA A 47 -8.54 -1.99 0.81
C ALA A 47 -9.65 -1.21 1.55
N GLN A 48 -9.89 -1.52 2.83
CA GLN A 48 -10.85 -0.80 3.68
C GLN A 48 -10.40 0.66 3.94
N ALA A 49 -9.10 0.91 4.08
CA ALA A 49 -8.58 2.23 4.37
C ALA A 49 -8.74 3.22 3.18
N VAL A 50 -8.72 2.70 1.95
CA VAL A 50 -8.87 3.49 0.71
C VAL A 50 -10.25 3.38 0.06
N GLU A 51 -11.17 2.62 0.65
CA GLU A 51 -12.55 2.48 0.15
C GLU A 51 -13.21 3.85 -0.06
N GLY A 52 -13.81 4.04 -1.24
CA GLY A 52 -14.41 5.31 -1.67
C GLY A 52 -13.43 6.47 -1.90
N ARG A 53 -12.12 6.25 -1.73
CA ARG A 53 -11.06 7.25 -1.91
C ARG A 53 -9.92 6.78 -2.81
N TRP A 54 -10.10 5.62 -3.45
CA TRP A 54 -9.15 5.11 -4.43
C TRP A 54 -9.16 6.01 -5.67
N ALA A 55 -7.99 6.55 -6.00
CA ALA A 55 -7.81 7.60 -7.00
C ALA A 55 -7.06 7.11 -8.25
N MET A 56 -6.69 5.83 -8.32
CA MET A 56 -5.97 5.27 -9.46
C MET A 56 -6.94 4.63 -10.45
N ASP A 57 -6.60 4.66 -11.74
CA ASP A 57 -7.39 4.03 -12.81
C ASP A 57 -7.26 2.50 -12.82
N THR A 58 -6.28 1.95 -12.10
CA THR A 58 -6.06 0.51 -11.93
C THR A 58 -6.72 0.01 -10.64
N PRO A 59 -7.07 -1.28 -10.53
CA PRO A 59 -7.50 -1.84 -9.25
C PRO A 59 -6.39 -1.73 -8.18
N ILE A 60 -6.77 -1.90 -6.92
CA ILE A 60 -5.82 -2.02 -5.81
C ILE A 60 -4.98 -3.29 -6.05
N PRO A 61 -3.63 -3.22 -6.01
CA PRO A 61 -2.77 -4.40 -6.17
C PRO A 61 -3.07 -5.49 -5.14
N GLU A 62 -3.12 -6.75 -5.57
CA GLU A 62 -3.44 -7.89 -4.67
C GLU A 62 -2.46 -7.99 -3.50
N GLU A 63 -1.17 -7.73 -3.74
CA GLU A 63 -0.14 -7.76 -2.71
C GLU A 63 -0.33 -6.69 -1.61
N ALA A 64 -1.14 -5.67 -1.86
CA ALA A 64 -1.38 -4.57 -0.93
C ALA A 64 -2.73 -4.69 -0.21
N LYS A 65 -3.77 -5.26 -0.84
CA LYS A 65 -5.17 -5.22 -0.35
C LYS A 65 -5.33 -5.62 1.11
N ASP A 66 -4.70 -6.72 1.49
CA ASP A 66 -4.85 -7.35 2.81
C ASP A 66 -3.82 -6.87 3.83
N LEU A 67 -2.87 -6.00 3.43
CA LEU A 67 -1.92 -5.43 4.38
C LEU A 67 -2.68 -4.59 5.41
N VAL A 68 -2.43 -4.88 6.69
CA VAL A 68 -2.98 -4.08 7.79
C VAL A 68 -2.22 -2.76 7.85
N VAL A 69 -2.97 -1.66 7.82
CA VAL A 69 -2.40 -0.32 7.91
C VAL A 69 -1.86 -0.08 9.31
N LEU A 70 -0.58 0.27 9.37
CA LEU A 70 0.11 0.67 10.59
C LEU A 70 -0.19 2.13 10.92
N ASN A 71 -0.09 2.47 12.20
CA ASN A 71 -0.12 3.86 12.65
C ASN A 71 1.24 4.52 12.36
N ALA A 72 1.22 5.68 11.69
CA ALA A 72 2.40 6.45 11.29
C ALA A 72 2.66 7.65 12.21
#